data_AF-A0A968PJ72-F1
#
_entry.id   AF-A0A968PJ72-F1
#
_cell.length_a   1.000
_cell.length_b   1.000
_cell.length_c   1.000
_cell.angle_alpha   90.00
_cell.angle_beta   90.00
_cell.angle_gamma   90.00
#
_symmetry.space_group_name_H-M   'P 1'
#
loop_
_entity.id
_entity.type
_entity.pdbx_description
1 polymer ?
#
loop_
_entity_poly.entity_id
_entity_poly.type
_entity_poly.pdbx_seq_one_letter_code
_entity_poly.pdbx_strand_id
1 'polypeptide(L)'
;MPPITLAAIYRTLAAHFGPPHEWWPIFGDDPAFEQILGAVLVQQTRWEAVEQAILRLQQAGLLAPAALARADAEQVALLLRPVAFYRQKAPGSIAISAYLCERYGGDAHALLAQQPTADLRRELLALPRIGNETADVILLYAGGHAVFVVDDYTRRLMGRVNPAPAFNWEKQNTTMCATISSVSLRPWWRLGRLPSRSTPITTP
;
A
#
# COMPACT_ATOMS: atom_id res chain seq x y z
N MET A 1 22.83 -25.27 -12.03
CA MET A 1 23.13 -24.21 -11.05
C MET A 1 22.27 -24.45 -9.82
N PRO A 2 22.79 -24.28 -8.60
CA PRO A 2 21.95 -24.28 -7.41
C PRO A 2 20.94 -23.12 -7.45
N PRO A 3 19.75 -23.27 -6.84
CA PRO A 3 18.75 -22.22 -6.79
C PRO A 3 19.29 -21.00 -6.05
N ILE A 4 19.07 -19.80 -6.61
CA ILE A 4 19.47 -18.54 -5.97
C ILE A 4 18.55 -18.31 -4.76
N THR A 5 19.13 -18.09 -3.58
CA THR A 5 18.35 -17.82 -2.36
C THR A 5 17.76 -16.41 -2.37
N LEU A 6 16.61 -16.22 -1.72
CA LEU A 6 15.97 -14.91 -1.59
C LEU A 6 16.90 -13.87 -0.96
N ALA A 7 17.67 -14.26 0.06
CA ALA A 7 18.63 -13.39 0.72
C ALA A 7 19.75 -12.93 -0.23
N ALA A 8 20.18 -13.79 -1.16
CA ALA A 8 21.15 -13.41 -2.19
C ALA A 8 20.53 -12.44 -3.20
N ILE A 9 19.30 -12.68 -3.64
CA ILE A 9 18.56 -11.77 -4.53
C ILE A 9 18.43 -10.38 -3.89
N TYR A 10 17.96 -10.33 -2.63
CA TYR A 10 17.80 -9.09 -1.88
C TYR A 10 19.11 -8.30 -1.79
N ARG A 11 20.21 -8.94 -1.36
CA ARG A 11 21.52 -8.26 -1.24
C ARG A 11 22.00 -7.69 -2.57
N THR A 12 21.84 -8.44 -3.65
CA THR A 12 22.23 -7.99 -5.00
C THR A 12 21.41 -6.77 -5.44
N LEU A 13 20.08 -6.82 -5.25
CA LEU A 13 19.20 -5.70 -5.60
C LEU A 13 19.51 -4.47 -4.74
N ALA A 14 19.66 -4.64 -3.43
CA ALA A 14 19.98 -3.55 -2.50
C ALA A 14 21.35 -2.91 -2.80
N ALA A 15 22.36 -3.70 -3.19
CA ALA A 15 23.67 -3.19 -3.58
C ALA A 15 23.62 -2.38 -4.89
N HIS A 16 22.72 -2.73 -5.81
CA HIS A 16 22.58 -2.07 -7.10
C HIS A 16 21.69 -0.82 -7.05
N PHE A 17 20.51 -0.92 -6.44
CA PHE A 17 19.51 0.15 -6.39
C PHE A 17 19.64 1.06 -5.17
N GLY A 18 20.46 0.68 -4.19
CA GLY A 18 20.56 1.39 -2.91
C GLY A 18 19.38 1.10 -1.98
N PRO A 19 19.30 1.82 -0.85
CA PRO A 19 18.15 1.71 0.04
C PRO A 19 16.88 2.20 -0.66
N PRO A 20 15.73 1.53 -0.45
CA PRO A 20 14.46 2.04 -0.94
C PRO A 20 14.20 3.43 -0.36
N HIS A 21 13.81 4.37 -1.22
CA HIS A 21 13.38 5.70 -0.83
C HIS A 21 11.91 5.69 -0.39
N GLU A 22 11.49 6.68 0.40
CA GLU A 22 10.06 6.96 0.61
C GLU A 22 9.43 7.20 -0.77
N TRP A 23 8.54 6.29 -1.17
CA TRP A 23 7.98 6.27 -2.52
C TRP A 23 6.48 6.56 -2.54
N TRP A 24 5.81 6.53 -1.38
CA TRP A 24 4.38 6.83 -1.26
C TRP A 24 4.18 8.26 -0.73
N PRO A 25 4.02 9.27 -1.60
CA PRO A 25 3.75 10.62 -1.17
C PRO A 25 2.37 10.71 -0.50
N ILE A 26 2.25 11.60 0.49
CA ILE A 26 1.00 11.94 1.15
C ILE A 26 0.68 13.39 0.86
N PHE A 27 -0.52 13.66 0.37
CA PHE A 27 -0.96 14.98 -0.04
C PHE A 27 -1.93 15.61 0.96
N GLY A 28 -2.76 14.81 1.64
CA GLY A 28 -3.74 15.25 2.62
C GLY A 28 -3.31 15.11 4.08
N ASP A 29 -4.27 15.38 4.98
CA ASP A 29 -4.06 15.34 6.43
C ASP A 29 -4.35 13.96 7.06
N ASP A 30 -4.85 13.00 6.27
CA ASP A 30 -5.11 11.61 6.68
C ASP A 30 -4.26 10.62 5.85
N PRO A 31 -2.99 10.39 6.26
CA PRO A 31 -2.10 9.47 5.55
C PRO A 31 -2.65 8.05 5.47
N ALA A 32 -3.34 7.58 6.52
CA ALA A 32 -3.85 6.22 6.62
C ALA A 32 -4.93 5.97 5.56
N PHE A 33 -5.90 6.89 5.46
CA PHE A 33 -6.94 6.81 4.44
C PHE A 33 -6.36 6.96 3.03
N GLU A 34 -5.45 7.93 2.84
CA GLU A 34 -4.86 8.18 1.52
C GLU A 34 -4.07 6.98 0.99
N GLN A 35 -3.35 6.26 1.86
CA GLN A 35 -2.65 5.04 1.49
C GLN A 35 -3.60 3.89 1.12
N ILE A 36 -4.69 3.70 1.86
CA ILE A 36 -5.74 2.71 1.52
C ILE A 36 -6.34 3.04 0.15
N LEU A 37 -6.72 4.30 -0.06
CA LEU A 37 -7.32 4.76 -1.30
C LEU A 37 -6.35 4.63 -2.47
N GLY A 38 -5.11 5.09 -2.32
CA GLY A 38 -4.08 5.01 -3.35
C GLY A 38 -3.74 3.56 -3.72
N ALA A 39 -3.78 2.61 -2.77
CA ALA A 39 -3.58 1.18 -3.04
C ALA A 39 -4.67 0.59 -3.94
N VAL A 40 -5.90 1.09 -3.82
CA VAL A 40 -7.00 0.74 -4.73
C VAL A 40 -6.83 1.43 -6.08
N LEU A 41 -6.48 2.71 -6.09
CA LEU A 41 -6.37 3.50 -7.32
C LEU A 41 -5.20 3.07 -8.21
N VAL A 42 -4.06 2.66 -7.65
CA VAL A 42 -2.86 2.28 -8.41
C VAL A 42 -3.00 0.97 -9.19
N GLN A 43 -4.00 0.14 -8.87
CA GLN A 43 -4.25 -1.10 -9.61
C GLN A 43 -4.35 -0.84 -11.11
N GLN A 44 -3.43 -1.44 -11.88
CA GLN A 44 -3.33 -1.30 -13.34
C GLN A 44 -3.26 0.18 -13.82
N THR A 45 -2.74 1.08 -12.99
CA THR A 45 -2.67 2.51 -13.26
C THR A 45 -1.26 3.00 -12.96
N ARG A 46 -0.73 3.87 -13.81
CA ARG A 46 0.56 4.52 -13.53
C ARG A 46 0.42 5.48 -12.35
N TRP A 47 1.46 5.57 -11.52
CA TRP A 47 1.41 6.39 -10.30
C TRP A 47 1.08 7.86 -10.59
N GLU A 48 1.61 8.44 -11.68
CA GLU A 48 1.36 9.85 -12.01
C GLU A 48 -0.14 10.13 -12.24
N ALA A 49 -0.89 9.16 -12.81
CA ALA A 49 -2.33 9.31 -12.98
C ALA A 49 -3.10 9.19 -11.66
N VAL A 50 -2.60 8.38 -10.71
CA VAL A 50 -3.16 8.24 -9.36
C VAL A 50 -2.94 9.50 -8.56
N GLU A 51 -1.72 10.04 -8.57
CA GLU A 51 -1.37 11.30 -7.91
C GLU A 51 -2.29 12.43 -8.37
N GLN A 52 -2.46 12.59 -9.68
CA GLN A 52 -3.36 13.60 -10.22
C GLN A 52 -4.83 13.37 -9.83
N ALA A 53 -5.25 12.13 -9.61
CA ALA A 53 -6.59 11.83 -9.13
C ALA A 53 -6.76 12.15 -7.63
N ILE A 54 -5.76 11.85 -6.81
CA ILE A 54 -5.74 12.20 -5.37
C ILE A 54 -5.78 13.72 -5.19
N LEU A 55 -4.94 14.46 -5.93
CA LEU A 55 -4.92 15.93 -5.89
C LEU A 55 -6.28 16.53 -6.30
N ARG A 56 -6.96 15.96 -7.30
CA ARG A 56 -8.32 16.40 -7.68
C ARG A 56 -9.36 16.11 -6.59
N LEU A 57 -9.28 14.95 -5.94
CA LEU A 57 -10.15 14.63 -4.80
C LEU A 57 -9.90 15.60 -3.64
N GLN A 58 -8.64 15.92 -3.35
CA GLN A 58 -8.27 16.89 -2.32
C GLN A 58 -8.82 18.27 -2.62
N GLN A 59 -8.62 18.78 -3.84
CA GLN A 59 -9.14 20.08 -4.29
C GLN A 59 -10.67 20.15 -4.24
N ALA A 60 -11.35 19.02 -4.48
CA ALA A 60 -12.81 18.92 -4.36
C ALA A 60 -13.30 18.74 -2.91
N GLY A 61 -12.41 18.68 -1.91
CA GLY A 61 -12.77 18.42 -0.51
C GLY A 61 -13.26 16.99 -0.25
N LEU A 62 -12.91 16.04 -1.13
CA LEU A 62 -13.35 14.64 -1.08
C LEU A 62 -12.26 13.67 -0.61
N LEU A 63 -11.06 14.16 -0.27
CA LEU A 63 -9.97 13.33 0.29
C LEU A 63 -10.12 13.14 1.81
N ALA A 64 -11.29 12.64 2.24
CA ALA A 64 -11.55 12.24 3.63
C ALA A 64 -12.66 11.18 3.65
N PRO A 65 -12.64 10.19 4.56
CA PRO A 65 -13.63 9.11 4.59
C PRO A 65 -15.07 9.63 4.63
N ALA A 66 -15.38 10.55 5.55
CA ALA A 66 -16.74 11.08 5.71
C ALA A 66 -17.21 11.93 4.51
N ALA A 67 -16.28 12.59 3.81
CA ALA A 67 -16.61 13.37 2.61
C ALA A 67 -16.86 12.44 1.43
N LEU A 68 -15.96 11.48 1.19
CA LEU A 68 -16.05 10.55 0.07
C LEU A 68 -17.24 9.59 0.22
N ALA A 69 -17.57 9.15 1.43
CA ALA A 69 -18.71 8.27 1.70
C ALA A 69 -20.07 8.89 1.30
N ARG A 70 -20.17 10.22 1.30
CA ARG A 70 -21.38 10.98 0.94
C ARG A 70 -21.36 11.56 -0.47
N ALA A 71 -20.27 11.34 -1.20
CA ALA A 71 -20.09 11.90 -2.53
C ALA A 71 -20.95 11.17 -3.57
N ASP A 72 -21.30 11.89 -4.64
CA ASP A 72 -21.93 11.28 -5.81
C ASP A 72 -20.92 10.44 -6.60
N ALA A 73 -21.34 9.24 -7.02
CA ALA A 73 -20.46 8.30 -7.70
C ALA A 73 -20.01 8.79 -9.09
N GLU A 74 -20.84 9.53 -9.81
CA GLU A 74 -20.47 10.10 -11.11
C GLU A 74 -19.46 11.22 -10.93
N GLN A 75 -19.65 12.09 -9.94
CA GLN A 75 -18.68 13.13 -9.57
C GLN A 75 -17.32 12.52 -9.23
N VAL A 76 -17.28 11.49 -8.37
CA VAL A 76 -16.03 10.81 -8.02
C VAL A 76 -15.41 10.17 -9.26
N ALA A 77 -16.19 9.52 -10.12
CA ALA A 77 -15.68 8.94 -11.36
C ALA A 77 -15.02 9.98 -12.27
N LEU A 78 -15.58 11.18 -12.39
CA LEU A 78 -15.00 12.27 -13.18
C LEU A 78 -13.63 12.71 -12.63
N LEU A 79 -13.49 12.83 -11.31
CA LEU A 79 -12.22 13.18 -10.67
C LEU A 79 -11.16 12.08 -10.86
N LEU A 80 -11.60 10.82 -10.92
CA LEU A 80 -10.76 9.65 -11.13
C LEU A 80 -10.46 9.33 -12.61
N ARG A 81 -10.97 10.08 -13.59
CA ARG A 81 -10.97 9.71 -15.03
C ARG A 81 -9.66 9.13 -15.62
N PRO A 82 -8.43 9.61 -15.31
CA PRO A 82 -7.22 9.02 -15.88
C PRO A 82 -6.80 7.69 -15.23
N VAL A 83 -7.48 7.28 -14.14
CA VAL A 83 -7.25 6.00 -13.46
C VAL A 83 -7.94 4.87 -14.23
N ALA A 84 -7.26 3.74 -14.41
CA ALA A 84 -7.86 2.58 -15.06
C ALA A 84 -9.06 2.07 -14.25
N PHE A 85 -10.17 1.74 -14.92
CA PHE A 85 -11.42 1.31 -14.28
C PHE A 85 -12.01 2.33 -13.30
N TYR A 86 -11.81 3.64 -13.55
CA TYR A 86 -12.30 4.71 -12.67
C TYR A 86 -13.80 4.61 -12.37
N ARG A 87 -14.63 4.19 -13.33
CA ARG A 87 -16.08 4.01 -13.13
C ARG A 87 -16.43 2.93 -12.10
N GLN A 88 -15.60 1.89 -11.98
CA GLN A 88 -15.75 0.84 -10.97
C GLN A 88 -15.05 1.21 -9.66
N LYS A 89 -13.92 1.94 -9.74
CA LYS A 89 -13.16 2.38 -8.57
C LYS A 89 -13.87 3.49 -7.79
N ALA A 90 -14.65 4.34 -8.44
CA ALA A 90 -15.44 5.38 -7.78
C ALA A 90 -16.42 4.81 -6.75
N PRO A 91 -17.41 3.97 -7.11
CA PRO A 91 -18.33 3.37 -6.12
C PRO A 91 -17.59 2.47 -5.11
N GLY A 92 -16.50 1.80 -5.50
CA GLY A 92 -15.67 1.04 -4.57
C GLY A 92 -15.00 1.91 -3.50
N SER A 93 -14.48 3.08 -3.89
CA SER A 93 -13.84 4.03 -2.96
C SER A 93 -14.86 4.65 -2.00
N ILE A 94 -16.06 4.95 -2.49
CA ILE A 94 -17.19 5.41 -1.67
C ILE A 94 -17.57 4.32 -0.65
N ALA A 95 -17.70 3.07 -1.08
CA ALA A 95 -18.06 1.95 -0.20
C ALA A 95 -17.00 1.68 0.88
N ILE A 96 -15.71 1.73 0.54
CA ILE A 96 -14.61 1.64 1.54
C ILE A 96 -14.71 2.78 2.54
N SER A 97 -14.99 4.00 2.08
CA SER A 97 -15.11 5.18 2.93
C SER A 97 -16.31 5.09 3.86
N ALA A 98 -17.45 4.60 3.36
CA ALA A 98 -18.65 4.36 4.16
C ALA A 98 -18.38 3.30 5.24
N TYR A 99 -17.71 2.21 4.88
CA TYR A 99 -17.29 1.18 5.83
C TYR A 99 -16.43 1.73 6.97
N LEU A 100 -15.43 2.57 6.64
CA LEU A 100 -14.60 3.25 7.63
C LEU A 100 -15.43 4.15 8.55
N CYS A 101 -16.41 4.87 8.00
CA CYS A 101 -17.32 5.71 8.79
C CYS A 101 -18.18 4.87 9.75
N GLU A 102 -18.78 3.79 9.25
CA GLU A 102 -19.70 2.95 10.02
C GLU A 102 -19.01 2.18 11.15
N ARG A 103 -17.82 1.62 10.88
CA ARG A 103 -17.14 0.70 11.80
C ARG A 103 -16.07 1.35 12.65
N TYR A 104 -15.49 2.46 12.17
CA TYR A 104 -14.36 3.14 12.81
C TYR A 104 -14.58 4.64 13.00
N GLY A 105 -15.80 5.16 12.78
CA GLY A 105 -16.08 6.60 12.92
C GLY A 105 -15.31 7.46 11.91
N GLY A 106 -14.81 6.86 10.82
CA GLY A 106 -13.98 7.53 9.82
C GLY A 106 -12.48 7.49 10.14
N ASP A 107 -12.05 6.84 11.23
CA ASP A 107 -10.63 6.71 11.56
C ASP A 107 -10.00 5.51 10.82
N ALA A 108 -9.30 5.79 9.72
CA ALA A 108 -8.56 4.79 8.96
C ALA A 108 -7.39 4.19 9.77
N HIS A 109 -6.79 4.95 10.69
CA HIS A 109 -5.70 4.43 11.53
C HIS A 109 -6.24 3.38 12.53
N ALA A 110 -7.46 3.55 13.04
CA ALA A 110 -8.10 2.55 13.90
C ALA A 110 -8.28 1.18 13.19
N LEU A 111 -8.66 1.19 11.89
CA LEU A 111 -8.66 -0.03 11.07
C LEU A 111 -7.25 -0.63 10.98
N LEU A 112 -6.25 0.19 10.62
CA LEU A 112 -4.88 -0.27 10.36
C LEU A 112 -4.11 -0.71 11.62
N ALA A 113 -4.52 -0.26 12.81
CA ALA A 113 -3.90 -0.62 14.08
C ALA A 113 -4.27 -2.04 14.56
N GLN A 114 -5.18 -2.73 13.87
CA GLN A 114 -5.65 -4.05 14.25
C GLN A 114 -4.53 -5.09 14.35
N GLN A 115 -4.63 -5.94 15.36
CA GLN A 115 -3.80 -7.12 15.56
C GLN A 115 -4.69 -8.30 15.98
N PRO A 116 -4.35 -9.54 15.59
CA PRO A 116 -3.21 -9.95 14.76
C PRO A 116 -3.35 -9.56 13.28
N THR A 117 -2.23 -9.52 12.55
CA THR A 117 -2.18 -9.26 11.08
C THR A 117 -3.23 -10.02 10.27
N ALA A 118 -3.54 -11.26 10.67
CA ALA A 118 -4.51 -12.11 9.98
C ALA A 118 -5.94 -11.56 10.01
N ASP A 119 -6.32 -10.86 11.08
CA ASP A 119 -7.67 -10.31 11.23
C ASP A 119 -7.84 -9.06 10.36
N LEU A 120 -6.85 -8.14 10.39
CA LEU A 120 -6.83 -6.99 9.48
C LEU A 120 -6.84 -7.45 8.01
N ARG A 121 -6.06 -8.48 7.66
CA ARG A 121 -6.05 -9.03 6.30
C ARG A 121 -7.43 -9.56 5.90
N ARG A 122 -8.11 -10.30 6.78
CA ARG A 122 -9.45 -10.85 6.52
C ARG A 122 -10.46 -9.73 6.29
N GLU A 123 -10.37 -8.67 7.09
CA GLU A 123 -11.24 -7.51 6.98
C GLU A 123 -11.01 -6.73 5.68
N LEU A 124 -9.73 -6.46 5.33
CA LEU A 124 -9.37 -5.81 4.07
C LEU A 124 -9.89 -6.59 2.86
N LEU A 125 -9.78 -7.92 2.87
CA LEU A 125 -10.27 -8.76 1.76
C LEU A 125 -11.80 -8.79 1.63
N ALA A 126 -12.54 -8.40 2.66
CA ALA A 126 -13.99 -8.28 2.58
C ALA A 126 -14.44 -6.98 1.91
N LEU A 127 -13.53 -6.00 1.76
CA LEU A 127 -13.84 -4.71 1.15
C LEU A 127 -13.82 -4.78 -0.38
N PRO A 128 -14.68 -4.00 -1.05
CA PRO A 128 -14.70 -3.98 -2.51
C PRO A 128 -13.36 -3.48 -3.04
N ARG A 129 -12.95 -4.02 -4.19
CA ARG A 129 -11.70 -3.67 -4.88
C ARG A 129 -10.41 -4.05 -4.16
N ILE A 130 -10.44 -4.66 -2.97
CA ILE A 130 -9.23 -5.11 -2.28
C ILE A 130 -9.06 -6.62 -2.50
N GLY A 131 -8.13 -6.98 -3.38
CA GLY A 131 -7.69 -8.37 -3.57
C GLY A 131 -6.47 -8.71 -2.72
N ASN A 132 -5.99 -9.96 -2.82
CA ASN A 132 -4.82 -10.45 -2.06
C ASN A 132 -3.61 -9.51 -2.11
N GLU A 133 -3.22 -9.08 -3.31
CA GLU A 133 -2.07 -8.20 -3.49
C GLU A 133 -2.28 -6.83 -2.83
N THR A 134 -3.44 -6.22 -3.04
CA THR A 134 -3.77 -4.91 -2.46
C THR A 134 -3.89 -4.97 -0.93
N ALA A 135 -4.45 -6.05 -0.37
CA ALA A 135 -4.48 -6.25 1.08
C ALA A 135 -3.06 -6.32 1.65
N ASP A 136 -2.17 -7.08 1.02
CA ASP A 136 -0.78 -7.22 1.45
C ASP A 136 -0.01 -5.88 1.32
N VAL A 137 -0.29 -5.08 0.28
CA VAL A 137 0.23 -3.70 0.12
C VAL A 137 -0.21 -2.80 1.28
N ILE A 138 -1.52 -2.80 1.59
CA ILE A 138 -2.07 -1.97 2.68
C ILE A 138 -1.48 -2.40 4.03
N LEU A 139 -1.40 -3.71 4.29
CA LEU A 139 -0.81 -4.26 5.52
C LEU A 139 0.64 -3.80 5.70
N LEU A 140 1.45 -3.86 4.64
CA LEU A 140 2.86 -3.51 4.69
C LEU A 140 3.07 -1.99 4.81
N TYR A 141 2.51 -1.22 3.88
CA TYR A 141 2.84 0.20 3.74
C TYR A 141 2.02 1.11 4.65
N ALA A 142 0.75 0.77 4.91
CA ALA A 142 -0.13 1.58 5.75
C ALA A 142 -0.24 1.02 7.17
N GLY A 143 -0.42 -0.29 7.33
CA GLY A 143 -0.55 -0.94 8.64
C GLY A 143 0.79 -1.26 9.33
N GLY A 144 1.91 -1.17 8.61
CA GLY A 144 3.24 -1.44 9.16
C GLY A 144 3.46 -2.90 9.61
N HIS A 145 2.70 -3.84 9.07
CA HIS A 145 2.87 -5.28 9.31
C HIS A 145 3.99 -5.84 8.42
N ALA A 146 4.78 -6.77 8.96
CA ALA A 146 5.84 -7.44 8.21
C ALA A 146 5.28 -8.50 7.23
N VAL A 147 4.63 -8.04 6.17
CA VAL A 147 4.06 -8.87 5.09
C VAL A 147 4.86 -8.67 3.81
N PHE A 148 5.13 -9.75 3.08
CA PHE A 148 5.78 -9.65 1.79
C PHE A 148 4.75 -9.55 0.67
N VAL A 149 4.76 -8.43 -0.05
CA VAL A 149 3.91 -8.23 -1.23
C VAL A 149 4.48 -9.00 -2.41
N VAL A 150 3.65 -9.80 -3.08
CA VAL A 150 4.04 -10.42 -4.34
C VAL A 150 3.10 -10.04 -5.44
N ASP A 151 3.67 -9.20 -6.27
CA ASP A 151 3.15 -8.71 -7.51
C ASP A 151 3.67 -9.53 -8.70
N ASP A 152 3.25 -9.14 -9.90
CA ASP A 152 3.68 -9.77 -11.13
C ASP A 152 5.17 -9.59 -11.42
N TYR A 153 5.82 -8.52 -10.92
CA TYR A 153 7.26 -8.34 -11.09
C TYR A 153 8.04 -9.36 -10.27
N THR A 154 7.65 -9.58 -9.03
CA THR A 154 8.25 -10.59 -8.16
C THR A 154 8.06 -11.98 -8.75
N ARG A 155 6.86 -12.31 -9.26
CA ARG A 155 6.60 -13.58 -9.96
C ARG A 155 7.51 -13.76 -11.18
N ARG A 156 7.62 -12.72 -12.02
CA ARG A 156 8.48 -12.73 -13.22
C ARG A 156 9.97 -12.87 -12.87
N LEU A 157 10.44 -12.17 -11.85
CA LEU A 157 11.81 -12.26 -11.37
C LEU A 157 12.10 -13.68 -10.88
N MET A 158 11.26 -14.22 -9.99
CA MET A 158 11.43 -15.56 -9.42
C MET A 158 11.38 -16.65 -10.49
N GLY A 159 10.49 -16.53 -11.47
CA GLY A 159 10.42 -17.46 -12.61
C GLY A 159 11.67 -17.45 -13.50
N ARG A 160 12.41 -16.34 -13.55
CA ARG A 160 13.68 -16.23 -14.30
C ARG A 160 14.88 -16.76 -13.52
N VAL A 161 14.95 -16.45 -12.23
CA VAL A 161 16.12 -16.78 -11.39
C VAL A 161 16.05 -18.15 -10.72
N ASN A 162 14.85 -18.75 -10.63
CA ASN A 162 14.65 -20.07 -10.05
C ASN A 162 13.54 -20.88 -10.78
N PRO A 163 13.77 -21.29 -12.05
CA PRO A 163 12.78 -22.02 -12.84
C PRO A 163 12.63 -23.50 -12.38
N ALA A 164 11.63 -23.81 -11.54
CA ALA A 164 11.22 -25.18 -11.19
C ALA A 164 9.74 -25.25 -10.70
N PRO A 165 9.06 -26.42 -10.79
CA PRO A 165 7.61 -26.50 -11.01
C PRO A 165 6.81 -26.68 -9.71
N ALA A 166 6.77 -25.70 -8.81
CA ALA A 166 5.84 -25.73 -7.66
C ALA A 166 5.78 -24.37 -6.95
N PHE A 167 5.39 -23.31 -7.66
CA PHE A 167 5.19 -22.01 -7.02
C PHE A 167 3.80 -21.95 -6.38
N ASN A 168 3.64 -22.54 -5.19
CA ASN A 168 2.42 -22.39 -4.39
C ASN A 168 2.50 -21.08 -3.59
N TRP A 169 1.65 -20.13 -3.95
CA TRP A 169 1.70 -18.74 -3.52
C TRP A 169 1.48 -18.54 -2.00
N GLU A 170 0.54 -19.27 -1.39
CA GLU A 170 0.27 -19.22 0.05
C GLU A 170 1.42 -19.80 0.89
N LYS A 171 2.02 -20.91 0.45
CA LYS A 171 3.17 -21.52 1.14
C LYS A 171 4.40 -20.63 1.12
N GLN A 172 4.58 -19.83 0.07
CA GLN A 172 5.73 -18.95 -0.07
C GLN A 172 5.58 -17.63 0.68
N ASN A 173 4.38 -17.05 0.80
CA ASN A 173 4.20 -15.86 1.66
C ASN A 173 4.69 -16.14 3.10
N THR A 174 4.34 -17.29 3.67
CA THR A 174 4.84 -17.73 4.98
C THR A 174 6.37 -17.90 5.01
N THR A 175 6.95 -18.48 3.95
CA THR A 175 8.41 -18.71 3.86
C THR A 175 9.20 -17.40 3.67
N MET A 176 8.64 -16.46 2.90
CA MET A 176 9.23 -15.15 2.64
C MET A 176 9.11 -14.26 3.88
N CYS A 177 7.97 -14.22 4.56
CA CYS A 177 7.80 -13.54 5.85
C CYS A 177 8.75 -14.08 6.94
N ALA A 178 8.95 -15.40 6.99
CA ALA A 178 9.93 -16.02 7.90
C ALA A 178 11.38 -15.63 7.55
N THR A 179 11.72 -15.55 6.25
CA THR A 179 13.05 -15.13 5.78
C THR A 179 13.30 -13.64 6.02
N ILE A 180 12.27 -12.80 5.87
CA ILE A 180 12.34 -11.36 6.15
C ILE A 180 12.59 -11.11 7.64
N SER A 181 11.94 -11.90 8.51
CA SER A 181 12.13 -11.85 9.96
C SER A 181 13.55 -12.26 10.38
N SER A 182 14.17 -13.21 9.65
CA SER A 182 15.52 -13.70 9.96
C SER A 182 16.65 -12.85 9.38
N VAL A 183 16.40 -12.08 8.32
CA VAL A 183 17.40 -11.19 7.69
C VAL A 183 17.59 -9.88 8.47
N SER A 184 16.91 -9.68 9.62
CA SER A 184 16.93 -8.40 10.34
C SER A 184 16.67 -7.24 9.37
N LEU A 185 15.66 -7.40 8.50
CA LEU A 185 15.10 -6.28 7.79
C LEU A 185 14.47 -5.39 8.86
N ARG A 186 15.27 -4.47 9.42
CA ARG A 186 14.78 -3.37 10.26
C ARG A 186 13.55 -2.84 9.54
N PRO A 187 12.42 -2.60 10.21
CA PRO A 187 11.19 -2.20 9.56
C PRO A 187 11.49 -0.94 8.74
N TRP A 188 11.63 -1.15 7.44
CA TRP A 188 12.14 -0.20 6.47
C TRP A 188 11.10 0.90 6.23
N TRP A 189 9.84 0.60 6.56
CA TRP A 189 8.72 1.53 6.69
C TRP A 189 8.72 2.38 7.99
N ARG A 190 9.51 2.05 9.03
CA ARG A 190 9.57 2.84 10.29
C ARG A 190 10.51 4.03 10.24
N LEU A 191 11.16 4.32 9.10
CA LEU A 191 12.08 5.47 8.98
C LEU A 191 11.38 6.83 8.73
N GLY A 192 10.04 6.89 8.71
CA GLY A 192 9.25 8.12 8.57
C GLY A 192 9.08 9.00 9.83
N ARG A 193 9.99 8.93 10.81
CA ARG A 193 10.09 9.96 11.86
C ARG A 193 11.52 10.44 11.98
N LEU A 194 11.94 11.31 11.06
CA LEU A 194 12.97 12.27 11.40
C LEU A 194 12.36 13.27 12.41
N PRO A 195 13.04 13.61 13.51
CA PRO A 195 12.57 14.67 14.40
C PRO A 195 12.43 15.97 13.60
N SER A 196 11.38 16.74 13.91
CA SER A 196 11.16 18.07 13.32
C SER A 196 12.46 18.86 13.36
N ARG A 197 12.94 19.32 12.21
CA ARG A 197 14.04 20.29 12.14
C ARG A 197 13.58 21.61 12.73
N SER A 198 13.66 21.73 14.03
CA SER A 198 13.66 22.98 14.78
C SER A 198 14.98 23.07 15.54
N THR A 199 16.04 23.42 14.81
CA THR A 199 17.25 24.01 15.42
C THR A 199 17.60 25.25 14.60
N PRO A 200 17.64 26.43 15.23
CA PRO A 200 17.93 27.67 14.53
C PRO A 200 19.41 27.71 14.14
N ILE A 201 19.69 28.10 12.90
CA ILE A 201 21.05 28.37 12.43
C ILE A 201 21.54 29.59 13.21
N THR A 202 22.50 29.38 14.09
CA THR A 202 23.31 30.44 14.70
C THR A 202 24.54 30.63 13.80
N THR A 203 24.66 31.83 13.23
CA THR A 203 25.81 32.25 12.42
C THR A 203 26.92 32.78 13.34
N PRO A 204 28.19 32.42 13.13
CA PRO A 204 29.31 33.30 13.49
C PRO A 204 29.57 34.35 12.39
#